data_AF-A0A0F4QA99-F1
#
_entry.id   AF-A0A0F4QA99-F1
#
_cell.length_a   1.000
_cell.length_b   1.000
_cell.length_c   1.000
_cell.angle_alpha   90.00
_cell.angle_beta   90.00
_cell.angle_gamma   90.00
#
_symmetry.space_group_name_H-M   'P 1'
#
loop_
_entity.id
_entity.type
_entity.pdbx_description
1 polymer ?
#
loop_
_entity_poly.entity_id
_entity_poly.type
_entity_poly.pdbx_seq_one_letter_code
_entity_poly.pdbx_strand_id
1 'polypeptide(L)'
;MKKHLLLLSLVSSYSYATPQYIDLKEDTFLDGQLDAGYTMSSSELLRVQDDFVLKSDTSVTKGHYLHNDNMIEFTTTDGDIKKHYLGKFMSNGLYQGTWYNNNLESGDFQLMLQSATGADGQSCDEVKIKDPMAQSGIHTVELSQDGIPTSVAVYCNMEIAQGGWTLVNTREKNGGASHTRTQELTDPTTQKNHYIDVAVWQALKSNATQIMITDGNNDNYVVFDIAQLDTANCQVLVDDLANTPVFHSEPGCTYKGSDYTYLSNPNNGTYFTTVTVYNLDFKPTDRSGKYGTATSGKMYYSPENIQIYVR
;
A
#
# COMPACT_ATOMS: atom_id res chain seq x y z
N MET A 1 3.00 -49.22 -34.07
CA MET A 1 3.18 -48.09 -33.13
C MET A 1 2.62 -46.83 -33.77
N LYS A 2 1.44 -46.37 -33.36
CA LYS A 2 0.82 -45.12 -33.84
C LYS A 2 1.36 -43.96 -32.98
N LYS A 3 2.12 -43.05 -33.58
CA LYS A 3 2.52 -41.78 -32.95
C LYS A 3 1.32 -40.83 -33.00
N HIS A 4 0.76 -40.50 -31.84
CA HIS A 4 -0.17 -39.38 -31.71
C HIS A 4 0.65 -38.11 -31.48
N LEU A 5 0.56 -37.19 -32.43
CA LEU A 5 1.07 -35.84 -32.31
C LEU A 5 0.03 -35.05 -31.49
N LEU A 6 0.33 -34.74 -30.22
CA LEU A 6 -0.43 -33.77 -29.45
C LEU A 6 0.01 -32.38 -29.92
N LEU A 7 -0.88 -31.63 -30.57
CA LEU A 7 -0.73 -30.18 -30.70
C LEU A 7 -1.15 -29.55 -29.37
N LEU A 8 -0.20 -29.02 -28.61
CA LEU A 8 -0.46 -28.07 -27.54
C LEU A 8 -0.70 -26.70 -28.19
N SER A 9 -1.95 -26.23 -28.22
CA SER A 9 -2.25 -24.84 -28.52
C SER A 9 -2.01 -24.00 -27.27
N LEU A 10 -0.89 -23.28 -27.23
CA LEU A 10 -0.66 -22.22 -26.25
C LEU A 10 -1.57 -21.04 -26.63
N VAL A 11 -2.69 -20.90 -25.91
CA VAL A 11 -3.50 -19.68 -25.95
C VAL A 11 -2.83 -18.71 -24.97
N SER A 12 -1.97 -17.83 -25.47
CA SER A 12 -1.48 -16.69 -24.71
C SER A 12 -2.62 -15.71 -24.53
N SER A 13 -3.24 -15.70 -23.35
CA SER A 13 -4.13 -14.63 -22.91
C SER A 13 -3.29 -13.38 -22.69
N TYR A 14 -3.31 -12.48 -23.67
CA TYR A 14 -2.83 -11.12 -23.49
C TYR A 14 -3.84 -10.40 -22.60
N SER A 15 -3.53 -10.26 -21.31
CA SER A 15 -4.21 -9.27 -20.48
C SER A 15 -3.71 -7.90 -20.92
N TYR A 16 -4.60 -7.11 -21.50
CA TYR A 16 -4.31 -5.71 -21.75
C TYR A 16 -4.38 -4.99 -20.40
N ALA A 17 -3.27 -4.36 -19.99
CA ALA A 17 -3.29 -3.44 -18.86
C ALA A 17 -4.34 -2.35 -19.14
N THR A 18 -5.21 -2.08 -18.17
CA THR A 18 -6.14 -0.96 -18.27
C THR A 18 -5.33 0.34 -18.25
N PRO A 19 -5.52 1.21 -19.25
CA PRO A 19 -4.78 2.46 -19.34
C PRO A 19 -5.08 3.33 -18.10
N GLN A 20 -4.04 3.73 -17.38
CA GLN A 20 -4.16 4.76 -16.34
C GLN A 20 -4.13 6.12 -17.03
N TYR A 21 -4.86 7.11 -16.50
CA TYR A 21 -4.87 8.46 -17.06
C TYR A 21 -4.30 9.45 -16.04
N ILE A 22 -3.69 10.51 -16.55
CA ILE A 22 -3.34 11.67 -15.75
C ILE A 22 -4.00 12.92 -16.29
N ASP A 23 -4.20 13.90 -15.43
CA ASP A 23 -4.44 15.28 -15.80
C ASP A 23 -3.24 16.14 -15.43
N LEU A 24 -2.61 16.75 -16.43
CA LEU A 24 -1.59 17.78 -16.26
C LEU A 24 -2.22 19.16 -16.48
N LYS A 25 -2.25 19.97 -15.44
CA LYS A 25 -2.64 21.37 -15.48
C LYS A 25 -1.40 22.25 -15.37
N GLU A 26 -1.35 23.32 -16.15
CA GLU A 26 -0.22 24.25 -16.20
C GLU A 26 -0.72 25.69 -16.36
N ASP A 27 -0.06 26.64 -15.70
CA ASP A 27 -0.17 28.05 -16.05
C ASP A 27 1.21 28.63 -16.41
N THR A 28 1.27 29.95 -16.63
CA THR A 28 2.49 30.68 -16.99
C THR A 28 2.98 31.62 -15.89
N PHE A 29 2.44 31.50 -14.67
CA PHE A 29 2.86 32.30 -13.54
C PHE A 29 3.70 31.43 -12.62
N LEU A 30 4.81 31.99 -12.11
CA LEU A 30 5.69 31.27 -11.19
C LEU A 30 5.50 31.87 -9.80
N ASP A 31 4.42 31.48 -9.13
CA ASP A 31 4.06 31.96 -7.79
C ASP A 31 3.75 30.83 -6.79
N GLY A 32 3.86 29.59 -7.25
CA GLY A 32 3.59 28.37 -6.52
C GLY A 32 2.11 28.00 -6.45
N GLN A 33 1.22 28.66 -7.20
CA GLN A 33 -0.21 28.36 -7.24
C GLN A 33 -0.69 28.15 -8.67
N LEU A 34 -1.64 27.22 -8.84
CA LEU A 34 -2.28 27.03 -10.14
C LEU A 34 -3.35 28.10 -10.35
N ASP A 35 -3.14 28.98 -11.33
CA ASP A 35 -4.04 30.07 -11.67
C ASP A 35 -5.27 29.61 -12.46
N ALA A 36 -6.39 30.34 -12.33
CA ALA A 36 -7.66 30.01 -13.03
C ALA A 36 -7.56 30.00 -14.57
N GLY A 37 -6.50 30.59 -15.14
CA GLY A 37 -6.19 30.58 -16.57
C GLY A 37 -5.44 29.35 -17.06
N TYR A 38 -5.30 28.30 -16.25
CA TYR A 38 -4.52 27.12 -16.57
C TYR A 38 -4.96 26.41 -17.86
N THR A 39 -3.99 25.82 -18.55
CA THR A 39 -4.23 24.80 -19.59
C THR A 39 -4.29 23.42 -18.94
N MET A 40 -5.11 22.52 -19.49
CA MET A 40 -5.22 21.13 -19.02
C MET A 40 -5.03 20.17 -20.18
N SER A 41 -4.24 19.12 -19.95
CA SER A 41 -4.08 18.00 -20.86
C SER A 41 -4.29 16.69 -20.10
N SER A 42 -5.02 15.77 -20.72
CA SER A 42 -5.21 14.42 -20.20
C SER A 42 -4.45 13.43 -21.07
N SER A 43 -3.76 12.47 -20.46
CA SER A 43 -2.94 11.51 -21.22
C SER A 43 -2.91 10.14 -20.55
N GLU A 44 -2.77 9.10 -21.36
CA GLU A 44 -2.52 7.75 -20.88
C GLU A 44 -1.12 7.66 -20.27
N LEU A 45 -1.04 7.08 -19.08
CA LEU A 45 0.16 6.83 -18.30
C LEU A 45 0.56 5.36 -18.40
N LEU A 46 1.77 5.15 -18.88
CA LEU A 46 2.48 3.87 -18.84
C LEU A 46 3.61 3.97 -17.81
N ARG A 47 3.42 3.35 -16.64
CA ARG A 47 4.43 3.27 -15.57
C ARG A 47 5.19 1.95 -15.64
N VAL A 48 6.51 2.00 -15.50
CA VAL A 48 7.39 0.84 -15.37
C VAL A 48 8.37 1.11 -14.24
N GLN A 49 8.16 0.48 -13.07
CA GLN A 49 8.91 0.78 -11.84
C GLN A 49 8.80 2.27 -11.46
N ASP A 50 9.93 2.95 -11.35
CA ASP A 50 9.99 4.38 -11.04
C ASP A 50 9.84 5.24 -12.29
N ASP A 51 9.95 4.68 -13.49
CA ASP A 51 9.82 5.43 -14.74
C ASP A 51 8.36 5.49 -15.21
N PHE A 52 8.02 6.56 -15.93
CA PHE A 52 6.76 6.65 -16.64
C PHE A 52 6.85 7.35 -17.98
N VAL A 53 5.91 6.99 -18.86
CA VAL A 53 5.71 7.62 -20.17
C VAL A 53 4.26 8.06 -20.27
N LEU A 54 4.05 9.30 -20.72
CA LEU A 54 2.74 9.75 -21.15
C LEU A 54 2.73 9.88 -22.65
N LYS A 55 1.66 9.38 -23.26
CA LYS A 55 1.44 9.53 -24.69
C LYS A 55 0.20 10.36 -24.93
N SER A 56 0.38 11.46 -25.66
CA SER A 56 -0.72 12.20 -26.28
C SER A 56 -0.55 12.15 -27.80
N ASP A 57 -1.52 12.71 -28.53
CA ASP A 57 -1.47 12.78 -29.99
C ASP A 57 -0.33 13.68 -30.52
N THR A 58 0.06 14.70 -29.74
CA THR A 58 1.01 15.73 -30.17
C THR A 58 2.29 15.79 -29.34
N SER A 59 2.31 15.17 -28.16
CA SER A 59 3.42 15.24 -27.23
C SER A 59 3.85 13.88 -26.69
N VAL A 60 5.15 13.77 -26.42
CA VAL A 60 5.73 12.64 -25.68
C VAL A 60 6.23 13.17 -24.35
N THR A 61 5.79 12.52 -23.27
CA THR A 61 6.30 12.81 -21.93
C THR A 61 7.06 11.63 -21.41
N LYS A 62 8.21 11.89 -20.79
CA LYS A 62 9.00 10.89 -20.06
C LYS A 62 9.37 11.44 -18.70
N GLY A 63 9.22 10.63 -17.68
CA GLY A 63 9.51 11.04 -16.31
C GLY A 63 9.86 9.87 -15.43
N HIS A 64 10.17 10.19 -14.19
CA HIS A 64 10.37 9.22 -13.14
C HIS A 64 9.96 9.78 -11.78
N TYR A 65 9.57 8.87 -10.89
CA TYR A 65 9.31 9.13 -9.50
C TYR A 65 10.62 9.13 -8.71
N LEU A 66 10.68 9.99 -7.70
CA LEU A 66 11.84 10.25 -6.89
C LEU A 66 11.44 10.14 -5.41
N HIS A 67 12.37 9.65 -4.59
CA HIS A 67 12.24 9.67 -3.12
C HIS A 67 10.99 8.93 -2.62
N ASN A 68 10.78 7.68 -3.09
CA ASN A 68 9.60 6.86 -2.77
C ASN A 68 8.30 7.59 -3.15
N ASP A 69 8.18 7.98 -4.42
CA ASP A 69 7.01 8.68 -4.97
C ASP A 69 6.68 10.04 -4.32
N ASN A 70 7.55 10.60 -3.47
CA ASN A 70 7.32 11.93 -2.87
C ASN A 70 7.66 13.09 -3.81
N MET A 71 8.35 12.83 -4.91
CA MET A 71 8.65 13.80 -5.94
C MET A 71 8.52 13.17 -7.33
N ILE A 72 8.29 14.01 -8.33
CA ILE A 72 8.35 13.63 -9.74
C ILE A 72 9.24 14.58 -10.50
N GLU A 73 10.02 14.02 -11.42
CA GLU A 73 10.73 14.77 -12.44
C GLU A 73 10.32 14.23 -13.81
N PHE A 74 9.92 15.12 -14.71
CA PHE A 74 9.56 14.70 -16.06
C PHE A 74 9.81 15.78 -17.10
N THR A 75 9.76 15.38 -18.37
CA THR A 75 9.94 16.25 -19.51
C THR A 75 8.85 15.97 -20.53
N THR A 76 8.18 17.02 -21.00
CA THR A 76 7.25 16.95 -22.14
C THR A 76 7.94 17.54 -23.37
N THR A 77 7.67 16.98 -24.54
CA THR A 77 8.13 17.51 -25.83
C THR A 77 6.96 17.58 -26.78
N ASP A 78 6.65 18.80 -27.25
CA ASP A 78 5.61 19.08 -28.25
C ASP A 78 6.24 19.96 -29.35
N GLY A 79 6.48 19.35 -30.52
CA GLY A 79 7.26 19.97 -31.59
C GLY A 79 8.66 20.38 -31.12
N ASP A 80 8.97 21.67 -31.24
CA ASP A 80 10.24 22.26 -30.79
C ASP A 80 10.23 22.70 -29.32
N ILE A 81 9.07 22.67 -28.65
CA ILE A 81 8.95 23.08 -27.25
C ILE A 81 9.26 21.88 -26.36
N LYS A 82 10.23 22.06 -25.48
CA LYS A 82 10.60 21.08 -24.46
C LYS A 82 10.41 21.71 -23.09
N LYS A 83 9.48 21.17 -22.29
CA LYS A 83 9.25 21.59 -20.91
C LYS A 83 9.83 20.55 -19.94
N HIS A 84 10.46 21.04 -18.88
CA HIS A 84 11.03 20.27 -17.78
C HIS A 84 10.23 20.57 -16.52
N TYR A 85 9.88 19.54 -15.76
CA TYR A 85 9.00 19.63 -14.60
C TYR A 85 9.69 19.01 -13.39
N LEU A 86 9.55 19.68 -12.26
CA LEU A 86 9.93 19.14 -10.97
C LEU A 86 8.83 19.46 -9.97
N GLY A 87 8.21 18.42 -9.40
CA GLY A 87 7.13 18.58 -8.45
C GLY A 87 7.28 17.67 -7.25
N LYS A 88 6.63 18.07 -6.16
CA LYS A 88 6.48 17.27 -4.96
C LYS A 88 5.07 16.71 -4.88
N PHE A 89 4.95 15.54 -4.28
CA PHE A 89 3.67 14.98 -3.89
C PHE A 89 3.03 15.91 -2.85
N MET A 90 1.75 16.22 -3.06
CA MET A 90 0.96 17.01 -2.12
C MET A 90 0.04 16.08 -1.34
N SER A 91 -0.91 15.46 -2.04
CA SER A 91 -1.93 14.55 -1.52
C SER A 91 -2.72 13.96 -2.69
N ASN A 92 -3.42 12.84 -2.53
CA ASN A 92 -4.47 12.39 -3.48
C ASN A 92 -3.99 12.10 -4.91
N GLY A 93 -2.76 11.60 -5.06
CA GLY A 93 -2.15 11.45 -6.40
C GLY A 93 -1.84 12.78 -7.09
N LEU A 94 -1.95 13.91 -6.38
CA LEU A 94 -1.62 15.24 -6.85
C LEU A 94 -0.15 15.54 -6.58
N TYR A 95 0.58 15.80 -7.65
CA TYR A 95 1.87 16.46 -7.62
C TYR A 95 1.72 17.91 -7.97
N GLN A 96 2.50 18.77 -7.32
CA GLN A 96 2.55 20.18 -7.63
C GLN A 96 3.99 20.65 -7.68
N GLY A 97 4.29 21.55 -8.62
CA GLY A 97 5.61 22.10 -8.74
C GLY A 97 5.70 23.11 -9.86
N THR A 98 6.91 23.23 -10.39
CA THR A 98 7.26 24.23 -11.38
C THR A 98 7.72 23.55 -12.67
N TRP A 99 7.44 24.21 -13.79
CA TRP A 99 7.98 23.84 -15.09
C TRP A 99 8.83 24.97 -15.69
N TYR A 100 9.78 24.58 -16.53
CA TYR A 100 10.63 25.47 -17.32
C TYR A 100 10.72 24.97 -18.75
N ASN A 101 10.75 25.84 -19.75
CA ASN A 101 10.95 25.42 -21.14
C ASN A 101 12.25 25.94 -21.76
N ASN A 102 12.56 25.42 -22.95
CA ASN A 102 13.72 25.82 -23.74
C ASN A 102 13.65 27.25 -24.30
N ASN A 103 12.53 27.95 -24.14
CA ASN A 103 12.38 29.38 -24.45
C ASN A 103 12.55 30.28 -23.20
N LEU A 104 13.00 29.72 -22.08
CA LEU A 104 13.15 30.41 -20.78
C LEU A 104 11.83 30.89 -20.16
N GLU A 105 10.70 30.31 -20.57
CA GLU A 105 9.42 30.49 -19.91
C GLU A 105 9.28 29.50 -18.76
N SER A 106 8.45 29.85 -17.80
CA SER A 106 8.19 29.03 -16.61
C SER A 106 6.78 29.27 -16.09
N GLY A 107 6.28 28.33 -15.30
CA GLY A 107 5.05 28.50 -14.55
C GLY A 107 4.85 27.37 -13.56
N ASP A 108 3.66 27.29 -13.00
CA ASP A 108 3.29 26.26 -12.05
C ASP A 108 2.49 25.14 -12.72
N PHE A 109 2.56 23.95 -12.13
CA PHE A 109 1.80 22.79 -12.61
C PHE A 109 1.17 21.99 -11.48
N GLN A 110 0.10 21.28 -11.85
CA GLN A 110 -0.51 20.22 -11.06
C GLN A 110 -0.65 18.97 -11.93
N LEU A 111 -0.19 17.83 -11.44
CA LEU A 111 -0.35 16.53 -12.10
C LEU A 111 -1.17 15.62 -11.19
N MET A 112 -2.34 15.19 -11.65
CA MET A 112 -3.23 14.31 -10.91
C MET A 112 -3.32 12.94 -11.58
N LEU A 113 -3.02 11.89 -10.84
CA LEU A 113 -3.29 10.51 -11.25
C LEU A 113 -4.79 10.22 -11.14
N GLN A 114 -5.43 9.85 -12.24
CA GLN A 114 -6.82 9.36 -12.20
C GLN A 114 -6.85 7.85 -11.92
N SER A 115 -7.90 7.39 -11.24
CA SER A 115 -8.19 5.96 -11.15
C SER A 115 -8.60 5.44 -12.53
N ALA A 116 -7.93 4.37 -12.97
CA ALA A 116 -8.29 3.63 -14.18
C ALA A 116 -9.63 2.88 -14.04
N THR A 117 -10.07 2.61 -12.81
CA THR A 117 -11.25 1.77 -12.52
C THR A 117 -12.41 2.50 -11.86
N GLY A 118 -12.27 3.79 -11.55
CA GLY A 118 -13.26 4.58 -10.80
C GLY A 118 -13.27 4.30 -9.29
N ALA A 119 -12.17 3.76 -8.75
CA ALA A 119 -11.97 3.54 -7.32
C ALA A 119 -11.77 4.85 -6.53
N ASP A 120 -12.02 4.79 -5.22
CA ASP A 120 -11.92 5.93 -4.31
C ASP A 120 -10.45 6.39 -4.11
N GLY A 121 -9.51 5.45 -4.21
CA GLY A 121 -8.05 5.67 -4.14
C GLY A 121 -7.28 4.37 -4.40
N GLN A 122 -5.95 4.38 -4.28
CA GLN A 122 -5.09 3.19 -4.40
C GLN A 122 -4.93 2.44 -3.07
N SER A 123 -5.24 3.10 -1.95
CA SER A 123 -5.25 2.52 -0.60
C SER A 123 -6.25 3.26 0.29
N CYS A 124 -6.54 2.70 1.47
CA CYS A 124 -7.34 3.42 2.47
C CYS A 124 -6.65 4.70 2.95
N ASP A 125 -5.31 4.76 2.91
CA ASP A 125 -4.57 5.98 3.23
C ASP A 125 -4.92 7.08 2.25
N GLU A 126 -4.85 6.78 0.96
CA GLU A 126 -5.16 7.75 -0.07
C GLU A 126 -6.63 8.19 0.01
N VAL A 127 -7.55 7.28 0.32
CA VAL A 127 -8.96 7.63 0.58
C VAL A 127 -9.06 8.62 1.75
N LYS A 128 -8.35 8.38 2.86
CA LYS A 128 -8.36 9.27 4.03
C LYS A 128 -7.73 10.63 3.74
N ILE A 129 -6.67 10.68 2.94
CA ILE A 129 -6.05 11.93 2.52
C ILE A 129 -7.00 12.69 1.57
N LYS A 130 -7.72 11.98 0.68
CA LYS A 130 -8.68 12.55 -0.28
C LYS A 130 -9.88 13.17 0.40
N ASP A 131 -10.44 12.44 1.33
CA ASP A 131 -11.52 12.87 2.17
C ASP A 131 -11.13 12.67 3.64
N PRO A 132 -10.59 13.71 4.30
CA PRO A 132 -10.29 13.66 5.73
C PRO A 132 -11.50 13.33 6.60
N MET A 133 -12.73 13.55 6.09
CA MET A 133 -13.98 13.24 6.76
C MET A 133 -14.51 11.83 6.43
N ALA A 134 -13.80 11.07 5.59
CA ALA A 134 -14.13 9.69 5.28
C ALA A 134 -14.29 8.87 6.56
N GLN A 135 -15.40 8.13 6.63
CA GLN A 135 -15.72 7.27 7.76
C GLN A 135 -15.13 5.88 7.56
N SER A 136 -14.90 5.18 8.68
CA SER A 136 -14.56 3.76 8.66
C SER A 136 -15.66 2.95 7.96
N GLY A 137 -15.30 2.00 7.13
CA GLY A 137 -16.26 1.26 6.32
C GLY A 137 -15.65 0.64 5.08
N ILE A 138 -16.52 0.18 4.18
CA ILE A 138 -16.11 -0.41 2.90
C ILE A 138 -15.81 0.72 1.92
N HIS A 139 -14.63 0.69 1.32
CA HIS A 139 -14.22 1.55 0.22
C HIS A 139 -13.69 0.70 -0.93
N THR A 140 -13.73 1.24 -2.13
CA THR A 140 -13.15 0.58 -3.31
C THR A 140 -11.77 1.17 -3.56
N VAL A 141 -10.74 0.31 -3.57
CA VAL A 141 -9.36 0.73 -3.87
C VAL A 141 -8.87 0.12 -5.17
N GLU A 142 -8.03 0.84 -5.91
CA GLU A 142 -7.37 0.38 -7.12
C GLU A 142 -5.98 -0.17 -6.80
N LEU A 143 -5.81 -1.47 -6.97
CA LEU A 143 -4.53 -2.15 -6.78
C LEU A 143 -3.90 -2.47 -8.13
N SER A 144 -2.57 -2.43 -8.20
CA SER A 144 -1.86 -2.97 -9.36
C SER A 144 -1.49 -4.43 -9.10
N GLN A 145 -2.15 -5.35 -9.82
CA GLN A 145 -1.82 -6.78 -9.78
C GLN A 145 -1.20 -7.16 -11.12
N ASP A 146 0.09 -7.54 -11.12
CA ASP A 146 0.86 -7.83 -12.33
C ASP A 146 0.84 -6.69 -13.38
N GLY A 147 0.78 -5.44 -12.91
CA GLY A 147 0.69 -4.25 -13.78
C GLY A 147 -0.73 -3.97 -14.30
N ILE A 148 -1.74 -4.71 -13.84
CA ILE A 148 -3.15 -4.53 -14.21
C ILE A 148 -3.89 -3.84 -13.05
N PRO A 149 -4.38 -2.60 -13.24
CA PRO A 149 -5.26 -1.93 -12.30
C PRO A 149 -6.54 -2.74 -12.05
N THR A 150 -6.79 -3.08 -10.79
CA THR A 150 -7.93 -3.88 -10.34
C THR A 150 -8.61 -3.20 -9.17
N SER A 151 -9.92 -2.92 -9.28
CA SER A 151 -10.73 -2.46 -8.15
C SER A 151 -10.99 -3.61 -7.18
N VAL A 152 -10.75 -3.36 -5.89
CA VAL A 152 -11.02 -4.30 -4.80
C VAL A 152 -11.78 -3.58 -3.69
N ALA A 153 -12.86 -4.19 -3.21
CA ALA A 153 -13.56 -3.72 -2.02
C ALA A 153 -12.76 -4.11 -0.76
N VAL A 154 -12.44 -3.13 0.07
CA VAL A 154 -11.67 -3.32 1.31
C VAL A 154 -12.36 -2.60 2.47
N TYR A 155 -12.17 -3.11 3.69
CA TYR A 155 -12.51 -2.35 4.87
C TYR A 155 -11.40 -1.35 5.23
N CYS A 156 -11.74 -0.08 5.29
CA CYS A 156 -10.88 0.98 5.79
C CYS A 156 -11.24 1.35 7.24
N ASN A 157 -10.26 1.35 8.13
CA ASN A 157 -10.37 2.01 9.42
C ASN A 157 -9.83 3.45 9.31
N MET A 158 -10.70 4.44 9.53
CA MET A 158 -10.41 5.86 9.34
C MET A 158 -10.21 6.63 10.65
N GLU A 159 -10.13 5.91 11.77
CA GLU A 159 -10.17 6.48 13.13
C GLU A 159 -8.93 6.13 13.95
N ILE A 160 -8.57 4.84 14.02
CA ILE A 160 -7.47 4.36 14.87
C ILE A 160 -6.14 4.90 14.31
N ALA A 161 -5.27 5.42 15.18
CA ALA A 161 -3.92 5.86 14.81
C ALA A 161 -3.89 6.74 13.54
N GLN A 162 -4.76 7.76 13.51
CA GLN A 162 -4.94 8.74 12.41
C GLN A 162 -5.68 8.20 11.16
N GLY A 163 -6.13 6.94 11.17
CA GLY A 163 -6.92 6.36 10.09
C GLY A 163 -6.11 5.98 8.85
N GLY A 164 -6.81 5.69 7.74
CA GLY A 164 -6.17 5.28 6.49
C GLY A 164 -5.77 3.80 6.42
N TRP A 165 -6.24 2.97 7.35
CA TRP A 165 -5.79 1.59 7.52
C TRP A 165 -6.62 0.61 6.70
N THR A 166 -5.99 -0.16 5.80
CA THR A 166 -6.64 -1.23 5.02
C THR A 166 -6.59 -2.56 5.75
N LEU A 167 -7.75 -3.19 5.99
CA LEU A 167 -7.84 -4.50 6.66
C LEU A 167 -7.33 -5.63 5.76
N VAL A 168 -6.37 -6.43 6.25
CA VAL A 168 -5.78 -7.53 5.47
C VAL A 168 -5.90 -8.89 6.15
N ASN A 169 -6.09 -8.92 7.47
CA ASN A 169 -6.23 -10.16 8.22
C ASN A 169 -7.07 -9.95 9.47
N THR A 170 -7.81 -10.98 9.85
CA THR A 170 -8.44 -11.13 11.16
C THR A 170 -8.10 -12.50 11.70
N ARG A 171 -7.83 -12.57 13.00
CA ARG A 171 -7.47 -13.81 13.66
C ARG A 171 -8.23 -13.95 14.96
N GLU A 172 -8.78 -15.13 15.19
CA GLU A 172 -9.40 -15.52 16.45
C GLU A 172 -8.47 -16.45 17.23
N LYS A 173 -8.47 -16.35 18.55
CA LYS A 173 -7.64 -17.20 19.41
C LYS A 173 -8.00 -18.67 19.20
N ASN A 174 -6.97 -19.52 19.08
CA ASN A 174 -7.12 -20.93 18.67
C ASN A 174 -7.68 -21.13 17.24
N GLY A 175 -7.81 -20.08 16.44
CA GLY A 175 -8.37 -20.11 15.08
C GLY A 175 -7.41 -20.58 13.99
N GLY A 176 -6.16 -20.94 14.31
CA GLY A 176 -5.16 -21.26 13.28
C GLY A 176 -5.58 -22.36 12.30
N ALA A 177 -6.36 -23.36 12.76
CA ALA A 177 -6.84 -24.45 11.90
C ALA A 177 -8.06 -24.08 11.03
N SER A 178 -8.79 -23.02 11.40
CA SER A 178 -9.98 -22.52 10.70
C SER A 178 -9.74 -21.19 10.00
N HIS A 179 -8.47 -20.79 9.85
CA HIS A 179 -8.08 -19.51 9.22
C HIS A 179 -8.24 -19.62 7.71
N THR A 180 -9.18 -18.87 7.15
CA THR A 180 -9.64 -19.06 5.77
C THR A 180 -9.33 -17.86 4.88
N ARG A 181 -8.88 -18.14 3.66
CA ARG A 181 -8.65 -17.12 2.64
C ARG A 181 -9.97 -16.54 2.13
N THR A 182 -9.99 -15.24 1.84
CA THR A 182 -11.08 -14.55 1.15
C THR A 182 -10.52 -13.60 0.09
N GLN A 183 -11.30 -13.35 -0.97
CA GLN A 183 -10.94 -12.33 -1.96
C GLN A 183 -11.17 -10.91 -1.41
N GLU A 184 -12.23 -10.74 -0.62
CA GLU A 184 -12.61 -9.45 -0.02
C GLU A 184 -12.74 -9.62 1.49
N LEU A 185 -12.09 -8.73 2.24
CA LEU A 185 -12.15 -8.67 3.69
C LEU A 185 -12.71 -7.30 4.09
N THR A 186 -14.04 -7.24 4.17
CA THR A 186 -14.84 -6.00 4.20
C THR A 186 -15.57 -5.79 5.51
N ASP A 187 -15.63 -6.79 6.40
CA ASP A 187 -16.25 -6.66 7.70
C ASP A 187 -15.47 -7.43 8.78
N PRO A 188 -14.65 -6.74 9.60
CA PRO A 188 -13.88 -7.38 10.66
C PRO A 188 -14.75 -7.90 11.82
N THR A 189 -16.04 -7.56 11.88
CA THR A 189 -16.95 -8.01 12.94
C THR A 189 -17.54 -9.38 12.66
N THR A 190 -17.74 -9.73 11.39
CA THR A 190 -18.28 -11.02 10.96
C THR A 190 -17.18 -11.95 10.43
N GLN A 191 -16.21 -11.41 9.69
CA GLN A 191 -15.07 -12.16 9.19
C GLN A 191 -13.94 -12.15 10.22
N LYS A 192 -14.06 -12.93 11.32
CA LYS A 192 -13.13 -12.87 12.48
C LYS A 192 -11.84 -13.70 12.36
N ASN A 193 -11.79 -14.60 11.39
CA ASN A 193 -10.66 -15.51 11.20
C ASN A 193 -10.36 -15.71 9.71
N HIS A 194 -10.23 -14.60 8.99
CA HIS A 194 -10.04 -14.58 7.55
C HIS A 194 -8.78 -13.79 7.18
N TYR A 195 -8.19 -14.11 6.04
CA TYR A 195 -7.10 -13.31 5.46
C TYR A 195 -7.36 -13.06 3.99
N ILE A 196 -6.92 -11.91 3.53
CA ILE A 196 -7.09 -11.51 2.13
C ILE A 196 -6.20 -12.37 1.21
N ASP A 197 -6.62 -12.55 -0.03
CA ASP A 197 -5.92 -13.33 -1.04
C ASP A 197 -4.46 -12.87 -1.23
N VAL A 198 -3.57 -13.81 -1.57
CA VAL A 198 -2.13 -13.58 -1.70
C VAL A 198 -1.80 -12.45 -2.67
N ALA A 199 -2.48 -12.35 -3.81
CA ALA A 199 -2.21 -11.32 -4.81
C ALA A 199 -2.64 -9.93 -4.31
N VAL A 200 -3.75 -9.86 -3.59
CA VAL A 200 -4.25 -8.62 -2.98
C VAL A 200 -3.34 -8.19 -1.84
N TRP A 201 -2.91 -9.13 -0.99
CA TRP A 201 -1.97 -8.86 0.09
C TRP A 201 -0.65 -8.30 -0.43
N GLN A 202 -0.05 -8.93 -1.44
CA GLN A 202 1.23 -8.49 -1.99
C GLN A 202 1.14 -7.09 -2.62
N ALA A 203 0.05 -6.80 -3.34
CA ALA A 203 -0.18 -5.48 -3.92
C ALA A 203 -0.40 -4.38 -2.85
N LEU A 204 -1.05 -4.71 -1.74
CA LEU A 204 -1.20 -3.79 -0.61
C LEU A 204 0.13 -3.60 0.14
N LYS A 205 0.84 -4.71 0.41
CA LYS A 205 2.15 -4.70 1.10
C LYS A 205 3.18 -3.88 0.34
N SER A 206 3.23 -3.95 -0.99
CA SER A 206 4.22 -3.22 -1.80
C SER A 206 4.08 -1.70 -1.73
N ASN A 207 2.88 -1.21 -1.43
CA ASN A 207 2.59 0.24 -1.33
C ASN A 207 2.51 0.71 0.13
N ALA A 208 2.55 -0.21 1.10
CA ALA A 208 2.43 0.12 2.50
C ALA A 208 3.80 0.37 3.15
N THR A 209 3.81 1.28 4.13
CA THR A 209 5.00 1.56 4.96
C THR A 209 4.83 1.02 6.37
N GLN A 210 3.59 0.80 6.80
CA GLN A 210 3.25 0.43 8.16
C GLN A 210 2.27 -0.73 8.20
N ILE A 211 2.39 -1.53 9.26
CA ILE A 211 1.42 -2.57 9.62
C ILE A 211 0.95 -2.33 11.04
N MET A 212 -0.37 -2.33 11.24
CA MET A 212 -1.01 -2.17 12.54
C MET A 212 -1.68 -3.47 12.95
N ILE A 213 -1.49 -3.86 14.21
CA ILE A 213 -2.24 -4.94 14.86
C ILE A 213 -3.07 -4.33 15.97
N THR A 214 -4.37 -4.60 15.97
CA THR A 214 -5.32 -4.11 16.99
C THR A 214 -6.18 -5.27 17.50
N ASP A 215 -6.67 -5.17 18.73
CA ASP A 215 -7.67 -6.11 19.28
C ASP A 215 -9.12 -5.73 18.96
N GLY A 216 -9.31 -4.67 18.16
CA GLY A 216 -10.62 -4.18 17.74
C GLY A 216 -11.39 -3.43 18.84
N ASN A 217 -10.81 -3.22 20.03
CA ASN A 217 -11.45 -2.53 21.15
C ASN A 217 -10.61 -1.33 21.65
N ASN A 218 -11.28 -0.24 21.99
CA ASN A 218 -10.74 0.88 22.80
C ASN A 218 -9.34 1.38 22.38
N ASP A 219 -9.09 1.60 21.09
CA ASP A 219 -7.80 2.05 20.54
C ASP A 219 -6.57 1.25 21.03
N ASN A 220 -6.72 -0.05 21.33
CA ASN A 220 -5.59 -0.92 21.64
C ASN A 220 -4.91 -1.36 20.35
N TYR A 221 -3.77 -0.76 20.01
CA TYR A 221 -3.03 -1.12 18.80
C TYR A 221 -1.51 -1.10 19.00
N VAL A 222 -0.80 -1.71 18.07
CA VAL A 222 0.64 -1.62 17.88
C VAL A 222 0.95 -1.46 16.38
N VAL A 223 1.83 -0.53 16.04
CA VAL A 223 2.24 -0.24 14.66
C VAL A 223 3.72 -0.57 14.50
N PHE A 224 4.06 -1.28 13.43
CA PHE A 224 5.44 -1.54 13.02
C PHE A 224 5.71 -0.90 11.65
N ASP A 225 6.97 -0.54 11.42
CA ASP A 225 7.48 -0.17 10.11
C ASP A 225 7.76 -1.45 9.30
N ILE A 226 7.22 -1.55 8.09
CA ILE A 226 7.37 -2.73 7.22
C ILE A 226 8.84 -2.92 6.82
N ALA A 227 9.59 -1.85 6.56
CA ALA A 227 11.00 -1.95 6.22
C ALA A 227 11.84 -2.52 7.38
N GLN A 228 11.46 -2.22 8.63
CA GLN A 228 12.05 -2.91 9.78
C GLN A 228 11.68 -4.40 9.76
N LEU A 229 10.41 -4.73 9.48
CA LEU A 229 9.97 -6.14 9.45
C LEU A 229 10.68 -6.98 8.40
N ASP A 230 11.05 -6.39 7.27
CA ASP A 230 11.79 -7.06 6.19
C ASP A 230 13.27 -7.31 6.53
N THR A 231 13.77 -6.77 7.65
CA THR A 231 15.12 -7.07 8.17
C THR A 231 15.13 -8.16 9.25
N ALA A 232 13.98 -8.75 9.58
CA ALA A 232 13.89 -9.77 10.62
C ALA A 232 14.72 -11.02 10.26
N ASN A 233 15.48 -11.53 11.23
CA ASN A 233 16.48 -12.56 10.99
C ASN A 233 15.95 -14.01 11.00
N CYS A 234 14.74 -14.25 11.52
CA CYS A 234 14.13 -15.59 11.56
C CYS A 234 13.02 -15.76 10.52
N GLN A 235 12.10 -14.80 10.47
CA GLN A 235 11.03 -14.75 9.49
C GLN A 235 10.73 -13.28 9.19
N VAL A 236 11.04 -12.84 7.98
CA VAL A 236 10.59 -11.54 7.45
C VAL A 236 9.06 -11.52 7.31
N LEU A 237 8.50 -10.32 7.10
CA LEU A 237 7.06 -10.18 6.87
C LEU A 237 6.61 -11.09 5.71
N VAL A 238 5.74 -12.04 6.02
CA VAL A 238 5.30 -13.07 5.07
C VAL A 238 4.60 -12.48 3.85
N ASP A 239 4.80 -13.11 2.69
CA ASP A 239 4.09 -12.77 1.44
C ASP A 239 2.76 -13.54 1.28
N ASP A 240 2.44 -14.43 2.22
CA ASP A 240 1.15 -15.10 2.34
C ASP A 240 0.73 -15.11 3.82
N LEU A 241 -0.41 -14.46 4.10
CA LEU A 241 -0.96 -14.27 5.44
C LEU A 241 -1.55 -15.53 6.08
N ALA A 242 -1.58 -16.66 5.35
CA ALA A 242 -1.82 -17.99 5.89
C ALA A 242 -0.67 -18.45 6.81
N ASN A 243 0.53 -17.92 6.61
CA ASN A 243 1.72 -18.36 7.34
C ASN A 243 1.76 -17.83 8.77
N THR A 244 2.42 -18.61 9.62
CA THR A 244 2.79 -18.24 10.98
C THR A 244 4.25 -18.59 11.23
N PRO A 245 5.02 -17.76 11.96
CA PRO A 245 4.66 -16.41 12.39
C PRO A 245 4.49 -15.47 11.19
N VAL A 246 3.79 -14.35 11.36
CA VAL A 246 3.67 -13.31 10.32
C VAL A 246 5.02 -12.59 10.13
N PHE A 247 5.75 -12.40 11.22
CA PHE A 247 7.15 -12.00 11.26
C PHE A 247 7.76 -12.49 12.57
N HIS A 248 9.08 -12.68 12.60
CA HIS A 248 9.83 -13.11 13.79
C HIS A 248 11.30 -12.67 13.71
N SER A 249 11.75 -11.98 14.75
CA SER A 249 13.13 -11.59 14.96
C SER A 249 13.61 -12.09 16.33
N GLU A 250 14.65 -12.91 16.36
CA GLU A 250 15.24 -13.50 17.58
C GLU A 250 16.65 -14.05 17.29
N PRO A 251 17.62 -13.85 18.20
CA PRO A 251 18.88 -14.60 18.14
C PRO A 251 18.64 -16.12 18.20
N GLY A 252 18.92 -16.85 17.11
CA GLY A 252 18.83 -18.31 17.08
C GLY A 252 17.43 -18.90 16.85
N CYS A 253 16.39 -18.07 16.71
CA CYS A 253 15.06 -18.47 16.20
C CYS A 253 14.38 -19.61 16.96
N THR A 254 14.44 -19.58 18.30
CA THR A 254 13.99 -20.71 19.14
C THR A 254 12.64 -20.51 19.81
N TYR A 255 12.09 -19.29 19.80
CA TYR A 255 10.94 -18.86 20.59
C TYR A 255 11.12 -19.04 22.10
N LYS A 256 12.38 -19.08 22.58
CA LYS A 256 12.72 -19.27 23.99
C LYS A 256 13.48 -18.05 24.49
N GLY A 257 13.41 -17.82 25.80
CA GLY A 257 14.10 -16.69 26.41
C GLY A 257 13.24 -15.42 26.42
N SER A 258 13.85 -14.27 26.17
CA SER A 258 13.20 -12.95 26.32
C SER A 258 13.83 -11.89 25.42
N ASP A 259 14.13 -12.31 24.20
CA ASP A 259 14.93 -11.63 23.17
C ASP A 259 14.30 -11.78 21.76
N TYR A 260 12.99 -12.04 21.70
CA TYR A 260 12.25 -12.22 20.46
C TYR A 260 11.15 -11.17 20.27
N THR A 261 10.89 -10.80 19.02
CA THR A 261 9.69 -10.06 18.60
C THR A 261 8.99 -10.84 17.50
N TYR A 262 7.70 -11.15 17.67
CA TYR A 262 6.92 -11.88 16.67
C TYR A 262 5.43 -11.57 16.74
N LEU A 263 4.75 -11.86 15.62
CA LEU A 263 3.29 -11.96 15.54
C LEU A 263 2.89 -13.40 15.19
N SER A 264 2.11 -14.01 16.08
CA SER A 264 1.58 -15.38 16.02
C SER A 264 2.64 -16.48 16.15
N ASN A 265 2.47 -17.42 17.10
CA ASN A 265 3.43 -18.52 17.27
C ASN A 265 3.05 -19.74 16.41
N PRO A 266 3.96 -20.26 15.57
CA PRO A 266 3.65 -21.42 14.69
C PRO A 266 3.46 -22.73 15.45
N ASN A 267 4.06 -22.87 16.63
CA ASN A 267 4.06 -24.12 17.40
C ASN A 267 2.96 -24.15 18.46
N ASN A 268 2.16 -23.08 18.59
CA ASN A 268 1.11 -22.99 19.60
C ASN A 268 -0.10 -22.21 19.06
N GLY A 269 -1.15 -22.94 18.69
CA GLY A 269 -2.40 -22.37 18.19
C GLY A 269 -3.12 -21.44 19.19
N THR A 270 -2.86 -21.56 20.49
CA THR A 270 -3.37 -20.61 21.49
C THR A 270 -2.73 -19.23 21.36
N TYR A 271 -1.53 -19.15 20.79
CA TYR A 271 -0.82 -17.90 20.54
C TYR A 271 -0.97 -17.39 19.11
N PHE A 272 -2.06 -17.77 18.43
CA PHE A 272 -2.36 -17.32 17.08
C PHE A 272 -2.65 -15.81 16.98
N THR A 273 -3.18 -15.21 18.04
CA THR A 273 -3.47 -13.76 18.13
C THR A 273 -2.39 -12.97 18.88
N THR A 274 -1.30 -13.64 19.29
CA THR A 274 -0.31 -13.03 20.17
C THR A 274 0.66 -12.13 19.42
N VAL A 275 0.85 -10.92 19.93
CA VAL A 275 2.01 -10.08 19.62
C VAL A 275 2.96 -10.12 20.81
N THR A 276 4.24 -10.40 20.56
CA THR A 276 5.30 -10.26 21.56
C THR A 276 6.38 -9.34 21.03
N VAL A 277 6.86 -8.43 21.88
CA VAL A 277 7.97 -7.52 21.63
C VAL A 277 8.91 -7.61 22.81
N TYR A 278 9.84 -8.57 22.80
CA TYR A 278 10.89 -8.69 23.82
C TYR A 278 12.28 -8.32 23.29
N ASN A 279 12.47 -8.39 21.97
CA ASN A 279 13.64 -7.85 21.30
C ASN A 279 13.54 -6.31 21.25
N LEU A 280 14.45 -5.61 21.94
CA LEU A 280 14.44 -4.15 22.01
C LEU A 280 15.12 -3.48 20.80
N ASP A 281 15.73 -4.23 19.90
CA ASP A 281 16.24 -3.70 18.63
C ASP A 281 15.16 -3.70 17.54
N PHE A 282 14.07 -4.43 17.78
CA PHE A 282 12.96 -4.60 16.86
C PHE A 282 11.66 -4.11 17.52
N LYS A 283 11.46 -2.80 17.49
CA LYS A 283 10.43 -2.07 18.25
C LYS A 283 9.34 -1.48 17.36
N PRO A 284 8.09 -1.47 17.82
CA PRO A 284 7.01 -0.75 17.15
C PRO A 284 7.29 0.76 17.11
N THR A 285 6.79 1.41 16.06
CA THR A 285 6.86 2.87 15.86
C THR A 285 5.81 3.60 16.68
N ASP A 286 4.66 2.96 16.92
CA ASP A 286 3.57 3.49 17.74
C ASP A 286 2.81 2.36 18.44
N ARG A 287 2.18 2.65 19.58
CA ARG A 287 1.38 1.68 20.34
C ARG A 287 0.50 2.37 21.38
N SER A 288 -0.66 1.79 21.64
CA SER A 288 -1.65 2.31 22.59
C SER A 288 -2.28 1.21 23.44
N GLY A 289 -2.84 1.62 24.58
CA GLY A 289 -3.61 0.77 25.48
C GLY A 289 -2.82 -0.45 25.97
N LYS A 290 -3.39 -1.65 25.89
CA LYS A 290 -2.76 -2.90 26.37
C LYS A 290 -1.47 -3.26 25.62
N TYR A 291 -1.25 -2.73 24.42
CA TYR A 291 0.01 -2.89 23.71
C TYR A 291 1.10 -1.91 24.20
N GLY A 292 0.75 -0.85 24.95
CA GLY A 292 1.67 0.22 25.37
C GLY A 292 2.20 0.16 26.81
N THR A 293 1.79 -0.81 27.64
CA THR A 293 1.86 -0.71 29.12
C THR A 293 3.16 -1.09 29.81
N ALA A 294 4.28 -1.32 29.11
CA ALA A 294 5.51 -1.74 29.80
C ALA A 294 6.58 -0.64 29.88
N THR A 295 6.95 -0.30 31.12
CA THR A 295 8.10 0.54 31.49
C THR A 295 9.44 0.01 30.96
N SER A 296 9.53 -1.27 30.60
CA SER A 296 10.74 -1.91 30.06
C SER A 296 10.84 -1.90 28.53
N GLY A 297 9.84 -1.36 27.83
CA GLY A 297 9.74 -1.49 26.37
C GLY A 297 9.22 -2.85 25.90
N LYS A 298 9.25 -3.87 26.75
CA LYS A 298 8.85 -5.25 26.44
C LYS A 298 7.35 -5.45 26.51
N MET A 299 6.73 -6.12 25.55
CA MET A 299 5.28 -6.35 25.55
C MET A 299 4.93 -7.79 25.19
N TYR A 300 3.91 -8.32 25.85
CA TYR A 300 3.24 -9.55 25.48
C TYR A 300 1.74 -9.30 25.59
N TYR A 301 1.01 -9.47 24.49
CA TYR A 301 -0.45 -9.38 24.52
C TYR A 301 -1.08 -10.41 23.58
N SER A 302 -2.11 -11.09 24.08
CA SER A 302 -2.82 -12.16 23.38
C SER A 302 -4.33 -12.02 23.59
N PRO A 303 -5.00 -11.11 22.86
CA PRO A 303 -6.44 -10.94 22.94
C PRO A 303 -7.19 -12.14 22.32
N GLU A 304 -8.51 -12.18 22.52
CA GLU A 304 -9.37 -13.19 21.90
C GLU A 304 -9.47 -13.02 20.37
N ASN A 305 -9.40 -11.78 19.86
CA ASN A 305 -9.38 -11.49 18.44
C ASN A 305 -8.35 -10.41 18.14
N ILE A 306 -7.73 -10.46 16.97
CA ILE A 306 -6.98 -9.35 16.39
C ILE A 306 -7.44 -9.05 14.97
N GLN A 307 -7.21 -7.81 14.57
CA GLN A 307 -7.30 -7.33 13.21
C GLN A 307 -5.92 -6.79 12.82
N ILE A 308 -5.49 -7.09 11.60
CA ILE A 308 -4.22 -6.66 11.04
C ILE A 308 -4.53 -5.78 9.84
N TYR A 309 -3.95 -4.58 9.86
CA TYR A 309 -4.12 -3.56 8.85
C TYR A 309 -2.78 -3.13 8.27
N VAL A 310 -2.78 -2.58 7.06
CA VAL A 310 -1.63 -1.90 6.47
C VAL A 310 -1.97 -0.51 5.96
N ARG A 311 -0.94 0.33 5.85
CA ARG A 311 -1.00 1.71 5.37
C ARG A 311 0.33 2.11 4.76
#